data_AF-A0A4R4NIT7-F1
#
_entry.id   AF-A0A4R4NIT7-F1
#
_cell.length_a   1.000
_cell.length_b   1.000
_cell.length_c   1.000
_cell.angle_alpha   90.00
_cell.angle_beta   90.00
_cell.angle_gamma   90.00
#
_symmetry.space_group_name_H-M   'P 1'
#
loop_
_entity.id
_entity.type
_entity.pdbx_description
1 polymer ?
#
loop_
_entity_poly.entity_id
_entity_poly.type
_entity_poly.pdbx_seq_one_letter_code
_entity_poly.pdbx_strand_id
1 'polypeptide(L)'
;MRRLTVLVNGLPGAGKTTLARALGRELGLPVFSKDALKETLARSRYERRARHSIHQDAEVDDERWREWSAAARPLALGPVYSVDTSKSVNIARLADLCAAPQGSPA
;
A
#
# COMPACT_ATOMS: atom_id res chain seq x y z
N MET A 1 21.38 -9.63 -12.33
CA MET A 1 21.01 -8.49 -11.47
C MET A 1 19.59 -8.69 -10.94
N ARG A 2 19.37 -8.57 -9.62
CA ARG A 2 18.07 -8.77 -8.99
C ARG A 2 17.38 -7.41 -8.80
N ARG A 3 16.16 -7.23 -9.31
CA ARG A 3 15.39 -5.97 -9.14
C ARG A 3 14.51 -6.09 -7.90
N LEU A 4 14.61 -5.13 -6.97
CA LEU A 4 13.75 -5.04 -5.80
C LEU A 4 12.52 -4.18 -6.13
N THR A 5 11.32 -4.70 -5.82
CA THR A 5 10.06 -3.94 -5.90
C THR A 5 9.34 -4.09 -4.57
N VAL A 6 8.90 -2.97 -3.99
CA VAL A 6 8.16 -2.93 -2.73
C VAL A 6 6.78 -2.35 -2.98
N LEU A 7 5.73 -3.10 -2.63
CA LEU A 7 4.35 -2.63 -2.69
C LEU A 7 3.88 -2.23 -1.30
N VAL A 8 3.49 -0.96 -1.15
CA VAL A 8 2.93 -0.43 0.11
C VAL A 8 1.42 -0.27 -0.06
N ASN A 9 0.63 -1.04 0.69
CA ASN A 9 -0.83 -1.00 0.68
C ASN A 9 -1.42 -0.81 2.10
N GLY A 10 -2.72 -0.55 2.20
CA GLY A 10 -3.43 -0.25 3.45
C GLY A 10 -4.50 0.84 3.29
N LEU A 11 -5.14 1.22 4.39
CA LEU A 11 -6.35 2.04 4.37
C LEU A 11 -6.07 3.53 4.14
N PRO A 12 -7.00 4.33 3.59
CA PRO A 12 -6.85 5.79 3.53
C PRO A 12 -6.52 6.35 4.93
N GLY A 13 -5.61 7.32 5.01
CA GLY A 13 -5.17 7.88 6.30
C GLY A 13 -4.15 7.04 7.09
N ALA A 14 -3.94 5.75 6.77
CA ALA A 14 -3.01 4.87 7.50
C ALA A 14 -1.50 5.15 7.26
N GLY A 15 -1.12 6.35 6.82
CA GLY A 15 0.30 6.74 6.69
C GLY A 15 1.09 6.10 5.53
N LYS A 16 0.46 5.35 4.62
CA LYS A 16 1.13 4.66 3.49
C LYS A 16 2.07 5.53 2.68
N THR A 17 1.64 6.75 2.33
CA THR A 17 2.44 7.68 1.52
C THR A 17 3.69 8.12 2.28
N THR A 18 3.56 8.35 3.59
CA THR A 18 4.68 8.70 4.47
C THR A 18 5.65 7.53 4.56
N LEU A 19 5.15 6.32 4.81
CA LEU A 19 5.97 5.10 4.90
C LEU A 19 6.70 4.81 3.58
N ALA A 20 5.99 4.84 2.45
CA ALA A 20 6.57 4.58 1.13
C ALA A 20 7.67 5.59 0.77
N ARG A 21 7.48 6.87 1.10
CA ARG A 21 8.49 7.92 0.87
C ARG A 21 9.72 7.76 1.75
N ALA A 22 9.54 7.38 3.02
CA ALA A 22 10.67 7.15 3.92
C ALA A 22 11.46 5.91 3.48
N LEU A 23 10.77 4.81 3.21
CA LEU A 23 11.37 3.56 2.78
C LEU A 23 12.08 3.68 1.41
N GLY A 24 11.48 4.42 0.47
CA GLY A 24 12.11 4.68 -0.83
C GLY A 24 13.40 5.48 -0.72
N ARG A 25 13.47 6.47 0.18
CA ARG A 25 14.72 7.20 0.46
C ARG A 25 15.79 6.29 1.04
N GLU A 26 15.42 5.46 2.01
CA GLU A 26 16.34 4.52 2.66
C GLU A 26 16.91 3.50 1.67
N LEU A 27 16.06 2.95 0.79
CA LEU A 27 16.47 1.95 -0.21
C LEU A 27 17.06 2.55 -1.49
N GLY A 28 17.09 3.88 -1.64
CA GLY A 28 17.48 4.55 -2.89
C GLY A 28 16.55 4.23 -4.07
N LEU A 29 15.28 3.88 -3.81
CA LEU A 29 14.31 3.49 -4.83
C LEU A 29 13.36 4.65 -5.20
N PRO A 30 13.00 4.79 -6.48
CA PRO A 30 11.94 5.72 -6.88
C PRO A 30 10.60 5.30 -6.28
N VAL A 31 9.83 6.27 -5.79
CA VAL A 31 8.52 6.04 -5.18
C VAL A 31 7.43 6.48 -6.14
N PHE A 32 6.66 5.51 -6.64
CA PHE A 32 5.48 5.76 -7.47
C PHE A 32 4.22 5.61 -6.62
N SER A 33 3.38 6.65 -6.59
CA SER A 33 2.06 6.59 -5.96
C SER A 33 0.97 6.64 -7.02
N LYS A 34 0.03 5.71 -6.97
CA LYS A 34 -1.16 5.69 -7.84
C LYS A 34 -1.94 7.00 -7.74
N ASP A 35 -1.99 7.62 -6.55
CA ASP A 35 -2.78 8.83 -6.32
C ASP A 35 -2.09 10.06 -6.92
N ALA A 36 -0.77 10.16 -6.81
CA ALA A 36 0.02 11.23 -7.43
C ALA A 36 0.00 11.17 -8.96
N LEU A 37 0.04 9.96 -9.54
CA LEU A 37 -0.08 9.75 -10.99
C LEU A 37 -1.52 10.00 -11.49
N LYS A 38 -2.50 9.99 -10.58
CA LYS A 38 -3.90 10.13 -10.90
C LYS A 38 -4.40 11.56 -10.86
N GLU A 39 -3.75 12.52 -10.23
CA GLU A 39 -4.36 13.84 -9.98
C GLU A 39 -4.88 14.56 -11.25
N THR A 40 -4.17 14.44 -12.38
CA THR A 40 -4.59 15.04 -13.66
C THR A 40 -5.68 14.23 -14.39
N LEU A 41 -5.57 12.91 -14.43
CA LEU A 41 -6.50 12.02 -15.15
C LEU A 41 -7.73 11.64 -14.31
N ALA A 42 -7.58 11.61 -12.99
CA ALA A 42 -8.62 11.23 -12.03
C ALA A 42 -9.60 12.36 -11.78
N ARG A 43 -9.23 13.63 -11.86
CA ARG A 43 -10.21 14.73 -11.83
C ARG A 43 -11.19 14.61 -12.99
N SER A 44 -10.68 14.49 -14.22
CA SER A 44 -11.50 14.29 -15.42
C SER A 44 -12.30 12.97 -15.39
N ARG A 45 -11.73 11.88 -14.85
CA ARG A 45 -12.48 10.62 -14.66
C ARG A 45 -13.51 10.69 -13.53
N TYR A 46 -13.25 11.45 -12.46
CA TYR A 46 -14.13 11.66 -11.32
C TYR A 46 -15.34 12.52 -11.71
N GLU A 47 -15.11 13.63 -12.41
CA GLU A 47 -16.15 14.50 -12.96
C GLU A 47 -17.08 13.77 -13.94
N ARG A 48 -16.53 12.83 -14.72
CA ARG A 48 -17.31 11.97 -15.63
C ARG A 48 -17.75 10.64 -15.02
N ARG A 49 -17.51 10.41 -13.72
CA ARG A 49 -17.77 9.11 -13.11
C ARG A 49 -19.26 8.97 -12.76
N ALA A 50 -19.95 8.09 -13.46
CA ALA A 50 -21.11 7.42 -12.87
C ALA A 50 -20.59 6.32 -11.92
N ARG A 51 -20.68 6.54 -10.60
CA ARG A 51 -20.34 5.49 -9.62
C ARG A 51 -21.42 4.41 -9.68
N HIS A 52 -21.06 3.21 -10.13
CA HIS A 52 -21.95 2.05 -10.12
C HIS A 52 -22.35 1.72 -8.67
N SER A 53 -23.61 1.34 -8.44
CA SER A 53 -24.21 1.07 -7.12
C SER A 53 -23.52 -0.04 -6.30
N ILE A 54 -22.64 -0.82 -6.94
CA ILE A 54 -21.83 -1.84 -6.29
C ILE A 54 -20.74 -1.22 -5.40
N HIS A 55 -20.36 0.04 -5.64
CA HIS A 55 -19.44 0.77 -4.78
C HIS A 55 -20.24 1.56 -3.74
N GLN A 56 -20.80 0.85 -2.76
CA GLN A 56 -21.52 1.41 -1.62
C GLN A 56 -20.54 2.08 -0.64
N ASP A 57 -19.81 3.10 -1.09
CA ASP A 57 -18.86 3.86 -0.25
C ASP A 57 -19.55 4.47 1.00
N ALA A 58 -20.89 4.58 1.00
CA ALA A 58 -21.71 5.09 2.09
C ALA A 58 -22.15 4.03 3.13
N GLU A 59 -22.00 2.73 2.83
CA GLU A 59 -22.43 1.63 3.72
C GLU A 59 -21.26 0.79 4.25
N VAL A 60 -20.02 1.24 4.08
CA VAL A 60 -18.88 0.57 4.71
C VAL A 60 -18.82 1.05 6.16
N ASP A 61 -19.57 0.38 7.03
CA ASP A 61 -19.49 0.57 8.47
C ASP A 61 -18.21 -0.06 9.07
N ASP A 62 -17.96 0.24 10.34
CA ASP A 62 -16.79 -0.23 11.06
C ASP A 62 -16.68 -1.76 11.12
N GLU A 63 -17.80 -2.48 11.09
CA GLU A 63 -17.83 -3.94 11.19
C GLU A 63 -17.42 -4.58 9.86
N ARG A 64 -18.03 -4.15 8.75
CA ARG A 64 -17.67 -4.56 7.39
C ARG A 64 -16.22 -4.20 7.07
N TRP A 65 -15.74 -3.09 7.62
CA TRP A 65 -14.35 -2.66 7.52
C TRP A 65 -13.36 -3.56 8.28
N ARG A 66 -13.70 -3.95 9.52
CA ARG A 66 -12.91 -4.92 10.31
C ARG A 66 -12.86 -6.27 9.60
N GLU A 67 -13.97 -6.72 9.03
CA GLU A 67 -14.05 -7.97 8.28
C GLU A 67 -13.12 -7.96 7.06
N TRP A 68 -13.17 -6.91 6.22
CA TRP A 68 -12.25 -6.78 5.08
C TRP A 68 -10.79 -6.67 5.49
N SER A 69 -10.50 -5.96 6.58
CA SER A 69 -9.13 -5.87 7.11
C SER A 69 -8.64 -7.22 7.64
N ALA A 70 -9.50 -8.01 8.27
CA ALA A 70 -9.17 -9.34 8.78
C ALA A 70 -9.03 -10.38 7.66
N ALA A 71 -9.81 -10.26 6.60
CA ALA A 71 -9.77 -11.13 5.43
C ALA A 71 -8.67 -10.76 4.43
N ALA A 72 -8.01 -9.60 4.60
CA ALA A 72 -6.95 -9.16 3.72
C ALA A 72 -5.81 -10.18 3.67
N ARG A 73 -5.51 -10.70 2.48
CA ARG A 73 -4.40 -11.62 2.25
C ARG A 73 -3.31 -10.99 1.38
N PRO A 74 -2.04 -11.34 1.61
CA PRO A 74 -0.95 -11.06 0.69
C PRO A 74 -1.30 -11.37 -0.76
N LEU A 75 -0.91 -10.49 -1.70
CA LEU A 75 -1.08 -10.70 -3.13
C LEU A 75 -0.20 -11.83 -3.71
N ALA A 76 0.45 -12.62 -2.86
CA ALA A 76 1.45 -13.63 -3.22
C ALA A 76 2.61 -13.11 -4.10
N LEU A 77 2.91 -11.81 -4.03
CA LEU A 77 3.99 -11.16 -4.80
C LEU A 77 5.38 -11.30 -4.13
N GLY A 78 5.44 -11.98 -2.98
CA GLY A 78 6.60 -12.07 -2.10
C GLY A 78 6.15 -12.03 -0.63
N PRO A 79 7.09 -11.89 0.33
CA PRO A 79 6.71 -11.75 1.73
C PRO A 79 5.89 -10.52 1.99
N VAL A 80 5.12 -10.62 3.07
CA VAL A 80 4.31 -9.52 3.56
C VAL A 80 4.73 -9.20 4.97
N TYR A 81 4.99 -7.91 5.18
CA TYR A 81 5.31 -7.33 6.47
C TYR A 81 4.14 -6.44 6.89
N SER A 82 3.51 -6.78 8.01
CA SER A 82 2.51 -5.91 8.63
C SER A 82 3.22 -4.81 9.41
N VAL A 83 2.83 -3.56 9.21
CA VAL A 83 3.46 -2.39 9.84
C VAL A 83 2.39 -1.62 10.61
N ASP A 84 2.54 -1.55 11.93
CA ASP A 84 1.72 -0.73 12.81
C ASP A 84 2.20 0.73 12.75
N THR A 85 1.49 1.55 11.98
CA THR A 85 1.79 2.98 11.81
C THR A 85 1.21 3.86 12.91
N SER A 86 0.56 3.30 13.94
CA SER A 86 0.18 4.06 15.13
C SER A 86 1.38 4.36 16.04
N LYS A 87 2.50 3.67 15.78
CA LYS A 87 3.77 3.83 16.48
C LYS A 87 4.84 4.36 15.53
N SER A 88 5.97 4.79 16.09
CA SER A 88 7.16 5.09 15.28
C SER A 88 7.64 3.81 14.58
N VAL A 89 7.84 3.91 13.27
CA VAL A 89 8.33 2.80 12.44
C VAL A 89 9.83 2.94 12.25
N ASN A 90 10.59 1.87 12.54
CA ASN A 90 12.02 1.82 12.23
C ASN A 90 12.21 1.51 10.72
N ILE A 91 12.52 2.55 9.95
CA ILE A 91 12.63 2.48 8.49
C ILE A 91 13.84 1.66 8.05
N ALA A 92 14.99 1.81 8.72
CA ALA A 92 16.21 1.07 8.39
C ALA A 92 15.98 -0.45 8.53
N ARG A 93 15.39 -0.89 9.65
CA ARG A 93 15.05 -2.31 9.83
C ARG A 93 14.06 -2.82 8.79
N LEU A 94 13.09 -2.01 8.39
CA LEU A 94 12.14 -2.38 7.35
C LEU A 94 12.81 -2.50 5.98
N ALA A 95 13.78 -1.63 5.68
CA ALA A 95 14.58 -1.68 4.46
C ALA A 95 15.39 -2.98 4.37
N ASP A 96 16.05 -3.38 5.47
CA ASP A 96 16.79 -4.65 5.54
C ASP A 96 15.89 -5.86 5.24
N LEU A 97 14.68 -5.88 5.81
CA LEU A 97 13.68 -6.93 5.57
C LEU A 97 13.22 -6.98 4.10
N CYS A 98 13.11 -5.82 3.45
CA CYS A 98 12.76 -5.76 2.03
C CYS A 98 13.92 -6.22 1.13
N ALA A 99 15.16 -5.91 1.49
CA ALA A 99 16.34 -6.23 0.71
C ALA A 99 16.81 -7.69 0.88
N ALA A 100 16.39 -8.36 1.96
CA ALA A 100 16.77 -9.73 2.27
C ALA A 100 16.48 -10.69 1.09
N PRO A 101 17.39 -11.64 0.81
CA PRO A 101 17.17 -12.66 -0.20
C PRO A 101 15.91 -13.47 0.15
N GLN A 102 15.02 -13.56 -0.84
CA GLN A 102 13.79 -14.35 -0.73
C GLN A 102 14.16 -15.77 -1.12
N GLY A 103 13.91 -16.74 -0.23
CA GLY A 103 14.00 -18.15 -0.58
C GLY A 103 13.02 -18.48 -1.70
N SER A 104 13.41 -19.36 -2.63
CA SER A 104 12.51 -19.86 -3.67
C SER A 104 11.21 -20.37 -3.04
N PRO A 105 10.02 -20.02 -3.56
CA PRO A 105 8.83 -20.78 -3.25
C PRO A 105 9.06 -22.21 -3.75
N ALA A 106 8.98 -23.17 -2.83
CA ALA A 106 8.92 -24.60 -3.14
C ALA A 106 7.57 -24.95 -3.78
#